data_AF-A0A1J8PGT1-F1
#
_entry.id   AF-A0A1J8PGT1-F1
#
_cell.length_a   1.000
_cell.length_b   1.000
_cell.length_c   1.000
_cell.angle_alpha   90.00
_cell.angle_beta   90.00
_cell.angle_gamma   90.00
#
_symmetry.space_group_name_H-M   'P 1'
#
loop_
_entity.id
_entity.type
_entity.pdbx_description
1 polymer ?
#
loop_
_entity_poly.entity_id
_entity_poly.type
_entity_poly.pdbx_seq_one_letter_code
_entity_poly.pdbx_strand_id
1 'polypeptide(L)'
;MRYNRLGVDLNIDDPFNSAPQQRLKDNLVFTQAKTSDTIKSSLHKKESLLWFGKPPPDLSLSIRARSADWVYNYLLSFYLDDTRPFGVNNSFIKNTAMPDPLAIIRMDTNTYHTNINDRSSLKIINRTYSHSNKSRLKAPMLEGIVIDLVNFLAYTAEPTKNNRQSLGKKVCGFLLLLTYFVYLLKKKIWGNIEKINIFHNP
;
A
#
# COMPACT_ATOMS: atom_id res chain seq x y z
N MET A 1 4.56 8.44 6.60
CA MET A 1 3.51 9.40 6.20
C MET A 1 3.33 10.44 7.30
N ARG A 2 2.95 11.70 7.00
CA ARG A 2 2.62 12.73 8.02
C ARG A 2 1.10 12.95 8.06
N TYR A 3 0.57 13.29 9.23
CA TYR A 3 -0.88 13.51 9.42
C TYR A 3 -1.43 14.61 8.51
N ASN A 4 -0.82 15.80 8.51
CA ASN A 4 -1.27 16.91 7.66
C ASN A 4 -1.39 16.54 6.17
N ARG A 5 -0.39 15.81 5.65
CA ARG A 5 -0.40 15.40 4.25
C ARG A 5 -1.55 14.43 3.94
N LEU A 6 -1.88 13.56 4.89
CA LEU A 6 -2.97 12.62 4.73
C LEU A 6 -4.32 13.34 4.70
N GLY A 7 -4.49 14.39 5.53
CA GLY A 7 -5.71 15.20 5.53
C GLY A 7 -5.95 15.94 4.21
N VAL A 8 -4.90 16.57 3.67
CA VAL A 8 -4.97 17.29 2.39
C VAL A 8 -5.21 16.33 1.22
N ASP A 9 -4.42 15.27 1.13
CA ASP A 9 -4.47 14.37 -0.04
C ASP A 9 -5.75 13.51 -0.06
N LEU A 10 -6.35 13.20 1.10
CA LEU A 10 -7.66 12.52 1.19
C LEU A 10 -8.85 13.48 1.20
N ASN A 11 -8.60 14.79 1.01
CA ASN A 11 -9.62 15.83 1.00
C ASN A 11 -10.50 15.83 2.27
N ILE A 12 -9.90 15.51 3.42
CA ILE A 12 -10.52 15.54 4.74
C ILE A 12 -10.53 16.98 5.26
N ASP A 13 -9.42 17.69 5.01
CA ASP A 13 -9.23 19.11 5.28
C ASP A 13 -9.00 19.86 3.96
N ASP A 14 -9.38 21.15 3.92
CA ASP A 14 -9.24 21.96 2.71
C ASP A 14 -7.75 22.13 2.32
N PRO A 15 -7.42 22.18 1.01
CA PRO A 15 -6.05 22.39 0.55
C PRO A 15 -5.44 23.74 0.96
N PHE A 16 -6.27 24.70 1.39
CA PHE A 16 -5.86 26.00 1.92
C PHE A 16 -5.81 26.06 3.45
N ASN A 17 -6.06 24.93 4.14
CA ASN A 17 -6.08 24.82 5.60
C ASN A 17 -7.09 25.82 6.24
N SER A 18 -8.21 26.08 5.53
CA SER A 18 -9.23 27.07 5.89
C SER A 18 -10.10 26.62 7.07
N ALA A 19 -10.38 25.31 7.17
CA ALA A 19 -10.82 24.71 8.41
C ALA A 19 -9.56 24.34 9.24
N PRO A 20 -9.49 24.67 10.55
CA PRO A 20 -8.47 24.08 11.41
C PRO A 20 -8.58 22.55 11.29
N GLN A 21 -7.46 21.85 11.35
CA GLN A 21 -7.31 20.38 11.21
C GLN A 21 -8.05 19.56 12.29
N GLN A 22 -9.12 20.10 12.85
CA GLN A 22 -10.04 19.55 13.82
C GLN A 22 -10.61 18.23 13.32
N ARG A 23 -11.11 18.14 12.09
CA ARG A 23 -11.68 16.88 11.56
C ARG A 23 -10.65 15.76 11.55
N LEU A 24 -9.43 16.06 11.11
CA LEU A 24 -8.33 15.10 11.13
C LEU A 24 -7.91 14.74 12.57
N LYS A 25 -7.80 15.74 13.45
CA LYS A 25 -7.41 15.53 14.85
C LYS A 25 -8.44 14.68 15.60
N ASP A 26 -9.72 14.96 15.41
CA ASP A 26 -10.81 14.34 16.16
C ASP A 26 -11.09 12.90 15.70
N ASN A 27 -10.84 12.58 14.42
CA ASN A 27 -11.18 11.27 13.84
C ASN A 27 -9.99 10.36 13.53
N LEU A 28 -8.77 10.90 13.39
CA LEU A 28 -7.61 10.12 12.91
C LEU A 28 -6.39 10.19 13.83
N VAL A 29 -6.33 11.20 14.72
CA VAL A 29 -5.25 11.35 15.69
C VAL A 29 -5.74 10.92 17.07
N PHE A 30 -5.73 9.61 17.33
CA PHE A 30 -6.13 9.02 18.61
C PHE A 30 -5.08 9.14 19.72
N THR A 31 -4.00 9.89 19.49
CA THR A 31 -2.87 10.03 20.41
C THR A 31 -2.58 11.50 20.67
N GLN A 32 -1.62 11.80 21.55
CA GLN A 32 -1.15 13.18 21.78
C GLN A 32 -0.22 13.70 20.66
N ALA A 33 -0.17 13.03 19.50
CA ALA A 33 0.66 13.44 18.37
C ALA A 33 0.17 14.76 17.77
N LYS A 34 1.11 15.56 17.24
CA LYS A 34 0.77 16.77 16.49
C LYS A 34 0.45 16.39 15.04
N THR A 35 -0.35 17.22 14.37
CA THR A 35 -0.68 17.03 12.94
C THR A 35 0.54 17.15 12.02
N SER A 36 1.62 17.78 12.48
CA SER A 36 2.91 17.84 11.78
C SER A 36 3.75 16.57 11.94
N ASP A 37 3.44 15.71 12.90
CA ASP A 37 4.20 14.50 13.20
C ASP A 37 3.98 13.40 12.16
N THR A 38 4.91 12.46 12.12
CA THR A 38 4.80 11.25 11.30
C THR A 38 3.88 10.23 11.96
N ILE A 39 3.02 9.61 11.16
CA ILE A 39 2.24 8.43 11.54
C ILE A 39 3.23 7.29 11.79
N LYS A 40 3.20 6.73 13.00
CA LYS A 40 4.00 5.57 13.42
C LYS A 40 3.08 4.38 13.65
N SER A 41 3.57 3.18 13.34
CA SER A 41 2.85 1.96 13.73
C SER A 41 2.72 1.90 15.24
N SER A 42 1.51 1.58 15.72
CA SER A 42 1.23 1.38 17.15
C SER A 42 1.84 0.09 17.69
N LEU A 43 2.21 -0.85 16.81
CA LEU A 43 2.74 -2.14 17.21
C LEU A 43 4.27 -2.10 17.37
N HIS A 44 4.76 -2.19 18.61
CA HIS A 44 6.19 -2.21 18.90
C HIS A 44 6.80 -3.60 18.64
N LYS A 45 8.02 -3.64 18.09
CA LYS A 45 8.69 -4.89 17.67
C LYS A 45 8.91 -5.90 18.81
N LYS A 46 9.20 -5.41 20.02
CA LYS A 46 9.43 -6.26 21.20
C LYS A 46 8.14 -6.94 21.66
N GLU A 47 7.04 -6.18 21.68
CA GLU A 47 5.72 -6.67 22.09
C GLU A 47 5.15 -7.63 21.06
N SER A 48 5.31 -7.32 19.78
CA SER A 48 4.85 -8.22 18.71
C SER A 48 5.59 -9.54 18.68
N LEU A 49 6.88 -9.56 19.03
CA LEU A 49 7.62 -10.81 19.21
C LEU A 49 7.04 -11.63 20.38
N LEU A 50 6.66 -10.99 21.48
CA LEU A 50 6.07 -11.66 22.64
C LEU A 50 4.68 -12.23 22.33
N TRP A 51 3.82 -11.46 21.65
CA TRP A 51 2.44 -11.86 21.37
C TRP A 51 2.32 -12.86 20.21
N PHE A 52 3.12 -12.69 19.15
CA PHE A 52 2.97 -13.46 17.92
C PHE A 52 4.12 -14.47 17.69
N GLY A 53 5.15 -14.47 18.53
CA GLY A 53 6.36 -15.31 18.36
C GLY A 53 7.29 -14.84 17.23
N LYS A 54 6.77 -14.09 16.25
CA LYS A 54 7.53 -13.35 15.23
C LYS A 54 6.82 -12.03 14.94
N PRO A 55 7.56 -10.93 14.73
CA PRO A 55 6.94 -9.65 14.41
C PRO A 55 6.19 -9.78 13.06
N PRO A 56 4.91 -9.38 13.00
CA PRO A 56 4.19 -9.34 11.74
C PRO A 56 4.84 -8.32 10.80
N PRO A 57 4.79 -8.55 9.49
CA PRO A 57 5.37 -7.63 8.52
C PRO A 57 4.64 -6.29 8.51
N ASP A 58 5.38 -5.19 8.43
CA ASP A 58 4.81 -3.88 8.10
C ASP A 58 4.40 -3.87 6.63
N LEU A 59 3.09 -3.81 6.39
CA LEU A 59 2.54 -3.90 5.04
C LEU A 59 2.87 -2.66 4.20
N SER A 60 2.96 -1.46 4.79
CA SER A 60 3.35 -0.24 4.06
C SER A 60 4.80 -0.35 3.57
N LEU A 61 5.68 -0.92 4.39
CA LEU A 61 7.06 -1.21 3.98
C LEU A 61 7.11 -2.34 2.94
N SER A 62 6.25 -3.35 3.08
CA SER A 62 6.18 -4.50 2.16
C SER A 62 5.74 -4.09 0.77
N ILE A 63 4.81 -3.14 0.64
CA ILE A 63 4.43 -2.58 -0.67
C ILE A 63 5.61 -1.91 -1.36
N ARG A 64 6.40 -1.12 -0.61
CA ARG A 64 7.59 -0.47 -1.16
C ARG A 64 8.66 -1.49 -1.55
N ALA A 65 8.83 -2.54 -0.76
CA ALA A 65 9.89 -3.53 -0.97
C ALA A 65 9.58 -4.56 -2.06
N ARG A 66 8.29 -4.88 -2.29
CA ARG A 66 7.88 -5.94 -3.22
C ARG A 66 6.93 -5.40 -4.29
N SER A 67 5.67 -5.13 -3.92
CA SER A 67 4.67 -4.45 -4.75
C SER A 67 3.34 -4.36 -4.00
N ALA A 68 2.40 -3.59 -4.54
CA ALA A 68 1.02 -3.58 -4.08
C ALA A 68 0.35 -4.96 -4.27
N ASP A 69 0.57 -5.59 -5.43
CA ASP A 69 0.02 -6.92 -5.76
C ASP A 69 0.47 -8.01 -4.78
N TRP A 70 1.70 -7.90 -4.29
CA TRP A 70 2.23 -8.82 -3.29
C TRP A 70 1.42 -8.75 -1.99
N VAL A 71 1.07 -7.55 -1.53
CA VAL A 71 0.25 -7.35 -0.32
C VAL A 71 -1.20 -7.74 -0.57
N TYR A 72 -1.75 -7.42 -1.74
CA TYR A 72 -3.08 -7.85 -2.17
C TYR A 72 -3.24 -9.37 -2.09
N ASN A 73 -2.33 -10.10 -2.74
CA ASN A 73 -2.35 -11.56 -2.72
C ASN A 73 -2.12 -12.11 -1.31
N TYR A 74 -1.22 -11.50 -0.53
CA TYR A 74 -0.98 -11.90 0.85
C TYR A 74 -2.24 -11.79 1.72
N LEU A 75 -2.99 -10.69 1.64
CA LEU A 75 -4.22 -10.49 2.41
C LEU A 75 -5.35 -11.43 1.99
N LEU A 76 -5.44 -11.80 0.71
CA LEU A 76 -6.45 -12.77 0.25
C LEU A 76 -6.12 -14.21 0.63
N SER A 77 -4.83 -14.55 0.73
CA SER A 77 -4.32 -15.93 0.88
C SER A 77 -4.45 -16.54 2.29
N PHE A 78 -5.13 -15.89 3.23
CA PHE A 78 -5.40 -16.44 4.55
C PHE A 78 -6.47 -17.54 4.51
N TYR A 79 -6.20 -18.64 5.22
CA TYR A 79 -7.10 -19.80 5.36
C TYR A 79 -7.03 -20.36 6.79
N LEU A 80 -8.05 -21.13 7.20
CA LEU A 80 -8.08 -21.78 8.52
C LEU A 80 -7.06 -22.89 8.63
N ASP A 81 -6.35 -22.90 9.74
CA ASP A 81 -5.41 -23.95 10.12
C ASP A 81 -5.40 -24.07 11.64
N ASP A 82 -6.16 -25.05 12.14
CA ASP A 82 -6.32 -25.31 13.58
C ASP A 82 -5.00 -25.75 14.24
N THR A 83 -3.96 -26.10 13.46
CA THR A 83 -2.62 -26.44 13.97
C THR A 83 -1.80 -25.21 14.36
N ARG A 84 -2.24 -24.01 13.98
CA ARG A 84 -1.52 -22.74 14.21
C ARG A 84 -2.07 -22.03 15.44
N PRO A 85 -1.23 -21.27 16.18
CA PRO A 85 -1.66 -20.56 17.39
C PRO A 85 -2.85 -19.61 17.20
N PHE A 86 -3.02 -19.04 16.01
CA PHE A 86 -4.10 -18.12 15.67
C PHE A 86 -5.21 -18.76 14.83
N GLY A 87 -5.20 -20.08 14.67
CA GLY A 87 -6.20 -20.82 13.88
C GLY A 87 -6.19 -20.51 12.38
N VAL A 88 -5.18 -19.78 11.89
CA VAL A 88 -5.05 -19.40 10.48
C VAL A 88 -3.62 -19.57 9.98
N ASN A 89 -3.50 -19.77 8.67
CA ASN A 89 -2.24 -19.82 7.95
C ASN A 89 -2.40 -19.11 6.59
N ASN A 90 -1.31 -18.98 5.85
CA ASN A 90 -1.28 -18.25 4.59
C ASN A 90 -0.62 -19.11 3.50
N SER A 91 -1.29 -19.25 2.34
CA SER A 91 -0.78 -20.09 1.24
C SER A 91 0.40 -19.44 0.52
N PHE A 92 0.48 -18.11 0.53
CA PHE A 92 1.54 -17.33 -0.11
C PHE A 92 2.78 -17.20 0.79
N ILE A 93 2.58 -17.08 2.11
CA ILE A 93 3.65 -17.13 3.11
C ILE A 93 3.36 -18.24 4.11
N LYS A 94 3.99 -19.40 3.89
CA LYS A 94 3.87 -20.55 4.78
C LYS A 94 4.25 -20.20 6.21
N ASN A 95 3.46 -20.68 7.17
CA ASN A 95 3.70 -20.53 8.60
C ASN A 95 3.79 -19.08 9.07
N THR A 96 2.91 -18.25 8.50
CA THR A 96 2.73 -16.86 8.93
C THR A 96 2.37 -16.82 10.43
N ALA A 97 3.00 -15.90 11.15
CA ALA A 97 2.75 -15.65 12.58
C ALA A 97 1.71 -14.55 12.81
N MET A 98 1.38 -13.79 11.76
CA MET A 98 0.41 -12.72 11.77
C MET A 98 -1.03 -13.31 11.73
N PRO A 99 -1.92 -12.89 12.64
CA PRO A 99 -3.36 -13.20 12.54
C PRO A 99 -3.98 -12.63 11.27
N ASP A 100 -5.15 -13.13 10.84
CA ASP A 100 -5.88 -12.54 9.71
C ASP A 100 -6.54 -11.21 10.13
N PRO A 101 -6.09 -10.04 9.61
CA PRO A 101 -6.68 -8.75 9.96
C PRO A 101 -8.10 -8.57 9.43
N LEU A 102 -8.47 -9.34 8.40
CA LEU A 102 -9.76 -9.26 7.73
C LEU A 102 -10.69 -10.39 8.17
N ALA A 103 -10.36 -11.11 9.24
CA ALA A 103 -11.12 -12.25 9.74
C ALA A 103 -12.60 -11.91 9.95
N ILE A 104 -12.91 -10.75 10.54
CA ILE A 104 -14.28 -10.30 10.82
C ILE A 104 -15.07 -10.13 9.52
N ILE A 105 -14.49 -9.41 8.55
CA ILE A 105 -15.12 -9.14 7.25
C ILE A 105 -15.27 -10.44 6.46
N ARG A 106 -14.26 -11.30 6.49
CA ARG A 106 -14.27 -12.61 5.84
C ARG A 106 -15.34 -13.53 6.43
N MET A 107 -15.56 -13.48 7.75
CA MET A 107 -16.60 -14.25 8.43
C MET A 107 -18.01 -13.75 8.09
N ASP A 108 -18.21 -12.42 8.06
CA ASP A 108 -19.50 -11.79 7.72
C ASP A 108 -19.96 -12.11 6.27
N THR A 109 -19.02 -12.14 5.31
CA THR A 109 -19.33 -12.54 3.93
C THR A 109 -19.78 -14.00 3.78
N ASN A 110 -19.46 -14.86 4.75
CA ASN A 110 -19.79 -16.28 4.75
C ASN A 110 -21.04 -16.62 5.57
N THR A 111 -21.65 -15.66 6.27
CA THR A 111 -22.94 -15.82 6.94
C THR A 111 -24.08 -15.78 5.91
N TYR A 112 -24.47 -16.95 5.41
CA TYR A 112 -25.79 -17.16 4.81
C TYR A 112 -26.76 -17.66 5.87
N HIS A 113 -28.01 -17.22 5.74
CA HIS A 113 -29.18 -17.71 6.48
C HIS A 113 -29.23 -19.24 6.49
N THR A 114 -28.91 -19.86 7.62
CA THR A 114 -29.51 -21.16 7.93
C THR A 114 -30.95 -20.87 8.32
N ASN A 115 -31.93 -21.33 7.53
CA ASN A 115 -33.32 -21.38 7.99
C ASN A 115 -33.34 -22.24 9.25
N ILE A 116 -33.52 -21.60 10.41
CA ILE A 116 -33.62 -22.27 11.71
C ILE A 116 -35.06 -22.76 11.83
N ASN A 117 -35.30 -24.00 11.41
CA ASN A 117 -36.38 -24.82 11.93
C ASN A 117 -35.77 -25.94 12.76
N ASP A 118 -35.13 -25.59 13.88
CA ASP A 118 -35.08 -26.48 15.05
C ASP A 118 -34.54 -25.72 16.26
N ARG A 119 -35.42 -25.53 17.25
CA ARG A 119 -35.08 -25.02 18.57
C ARG A 119 -34.39 -26.12 19.36
N SER A 120 -33.10 -26.35 19.13
CA SER A 120 -32.23 -27.02 20.10
C SER A 120 -30.78 -26.96 19.64
N SER A 121 -29.93 -26.43 20.51
CA SER A 121 -28.49 -26.20 20.34
C SER A 121 -28.12 -24.96 19.51
N LEU A 122 -27.87 -23.86 20.23
CA LEU A 122 -26.92 -22.83 19.81
C LEU A 122 -25.53 -23.46 19.76
N LYS A 123 -25.28 -24.31 18.76
CA LYS A 123 -23.94 -24.73 18.42
C LYS A 123 -23.33 -23.54 17.68
N ILE A 124 -22.58 -22.72 18.41
CA ILE A 124 -21.74 -21.66 17.84
C ILE A 124 -21.06 -22.26 16.62
N ILE A 125 -21.45 -21.79 15.43
CA ILE A 125 -20.98 -22.34 14.15
C ILE A 125 -19.53 -21.87 14.00
N ASN A 126 -18.62 -22.54 14.70
CA ASN A 126 -17.19 -22.51 14.46
C ASN A 126 -16.92 -23.22 13.13
N ARG A 127 -17.23 -22.60 11.99
CA ARG A 127 -16.65 -22.90 10.67
C ARG A 127 -17.43 -22.17 9.58
N THR A 128 -16.97 -20.96 9.25
CA THR A 128 -17.15 -20.48 7.88
C THR A 128 -16.00 -19.58 7.47
N TYR A 129 -14.80 -20.15 7.40
CA TYR A 129 -13.87 -19.78 6.33
C TYR A 129 -14.15 -20.80 5.24
N SER A 130 -15.11 -20.49 4.36
CA SER A 130 -15.54 -21.44 3.35
C SER A 130 -14.38 -21.73 2.39
N HIS A 131 -13.86 -22.95 2.44
CA HIS A 131 -12.80 -23.50 1.58
C HIS A 131 -13.31 -23.75 0.14
N SER A 132 -14.18 -22.91 -0.38
CA SER A 132 -14.77 -23.14 -1.70
C SER A 132 -14.36 -22.05 -2.66
N ASN A 133 -13.46 -22.41 -3.59
CA ASN A 133 -13.20 -21.70 -4.84
C ASN A 133 -14.46 -21.40 -5.69
N LYS A 134 -15.68 -21.75 -5.21
CA LYS A 134 -16.98 -21.48 -5.84
C LYS A 134 -17.80 -20.36 -5.19
N SER A 135 -17.39 -19.73 -4.08
CA SER A 135 -18.10 -18.56 -3.51
C SER A 135 -17.70 -17.23 -4.19
N ARG A 136 -17.60 -17.23 -5.52
CA ARG A 136 -17.28 -16.03 -6.33
C ARG A 136 -18.39 -14.97 -6.34
N LEU A 137 -19.55 -15.25 -5.75
CA LEU A 137 -20.71 -14.37 -5.80
C LEU A 137 -20.71 -13.30 -4.67
N LYS A 138 -20.00 -13.52 -3.55
CA LYS A 138 -19.80 -12.54 -2.45
C LYS A 138 -18.33 -12.16 -2.18
N ALA A 139 -17.39 -12.88 -2.79
CA ALA A 139 -15.99 -12.47 -2.92
C ALA A 139 -15.76 -11.01 -3.42
N PRO A 140 -16.59 -10.41 -4.31
CA PRO A 140 -16.32 -9.05 -4.78
C PRO A 140 -16.31 -7.98 -3.69
N MET A 141 -17.03 -8.16 -2.57
CA MET A 141 -17.02 -7.19 -1.47
C MET A 141 -15.70 -7.23 -0.70
N LEU A 142 -15.19 -8.42 -0.39
CA LEU A 142 -13.88 -8.58 0.26
C LEU A 142 -12.76 -8.10 -0.66
N GLU A 143 -12.79 -8.50 -1.93
CA GLU A 143 -11.81 -8.05 -2.92
C GLU A 143 -11.80 -6.53 -3.07
N GLY A 144 -12.98 -5.89 -3.13
CA GLY A 144 -13.08 -4.42 -3.16
C GLY A 144 -12.45 -3.75 -1.94
N ILE A 145 -12.75 -4.24 -0.73
CA ILE A 145 -12.16 -3.71 0.51
C ILE A 145 -10.63 -3.92 0.52
N VAL A 146 -10.15 -5.08 0.09
CA VAL A 146 -8.71 -5.36 0.02
C VAL A 146 -8.04 -4.44 -1.02
N ILE A 147 -8.67 -4.22 -2.17
CA ILE A 147 -8.18 -3.29 -3.20
C ILE A 147 -8.06 -1.88 -2.62
N ASP A 148 -9.11 -1.37 -1.98
CA ASP A 148 -9.10 -0.03 -1.38
C ASP A 148 -8.07 0.10 -0.27
N LEU A 149 -7.94 -0.92 0.57
CA LEU A 149 -6.93 -0.98 1.62
C LEU A 149 -5.52 -0.97 1.01
N VAL A 150 -5.25 -1.83 0.03
CA VAL A 150 -3.93 -1.89 -0.63
C VAL A 150 -3.62 -0.59 -1.36
N ASN A 151 -4.59 0.03 -2.01
CA ASN A 151 -4.46 1.34 -2.65
C ASN A 151 -4.08 2.41 -1.61
N PHE A 152 -4.76 2.42 -0.47
CA PHE A 152 -4.44 3.30 0.64
C PHE A 152 -3.01 3.03 1.17
N LEU A 153 -2.64 1.78 1.42
CA LEU A 153 -1.28 1.46 1.88
C LEU A 153 -0.22 1.84 0.84
N ALA A 154 -0.47 1.64 -0.45
CA ALA A 154 0.43 2.03 -1.52
C ALA A 154 0.64 3.54 -1.56
N TYR A 155 -0.43 4.30 -1.37
CA TYR A 155 -0.37 5.74 -1.19
C TYR A 155 0.42 6.16 0.06
N THR A 156 0.17 5.54 1.22
CA THR A 156 0.93 5.86 2.46
C THR A 156 2.42 5.50 2.36
N ALA A 157 2.74 4.46 1.58
CA ALA A 157 4.09 4.03 1.31
C ALA A 157 4.82 5.00 0.36
N GLU A 158 4.14 5.64 -0.59
CA GLU A 158 4.72 6.59 -1.53
C GLU A 158 3.85 7.85 -1.77
N PRO A 159 3.74 8.76 -0.79
CA PRO A 159 2.80 9.87 -0.90
C PRO A 159 3.22 10.93 -1.94
N THR A 160 4.47 10.94 -2.40
CA THR A 160 5.01 11.85 -3.42
C THR A 160 5.05 11.27 -4.84
N LYS A 161 4.44 10.08 -5.07
CA LYS A 161 4.58 9.35 -6.34
C LYS A 161 4.18 10.18 -7.57
N ASN A 162 3.02 10.85 -7.53
CA ASN A 162 2.52 11.66 -8.64
C ASN A 162 3.43 12.86 -8.96
N ASN A 163 3.87 13.58 -7.91
CA ASN A 163 4.77 14.73 -8.07
C ASN A 163 6.12 14.31 -8.65
N ARG A 164 6.67 13.18 -8.20
CA ARG A 164 7.94 12.63 -8.70
C ARG A 164 7.84 12.27 -10.19
N GLN A 165 6.76 11.61 -10.61
CA GLN A 165 6.57 11.23 -12.01
C GLN A 165 6.35 12.43 -12.93
N SER A 166 5.56 13.42 -12.49
CA SER A 166 5.33 14.66 -13.24
C SER A 166 6.62 15.46 -13.42
N LEU A 167 7.41 15.61 -12.35
CA LEU A 167 8.72 16.28 -12.43
C LEU A 167 9.69 15.52 -13.34
N GLY A 168 9.73 14.18 -13.25
CA GLY A 168 10.56 13.34 -14.11
C GLY A 168 10.28 13.56 -15.60
N LYS A 169 9.00 13.60 -16.01
CA LYS A 169 8.63 13.90 -17.40
C LYS A 169 9.15 15.26 -17.87
N LYS A 170 9.02 16.30 -17.03
CA LYS A 170 9.54 17.65 -17.33
C LYS A 170 11.07 17.66 -17.47
N VAL A 171 11.78 16.99 -16.55
CA VAL A 171 13.24 16.89 -16.58
C VAL A 171 13.74 16.11 -17.80
N CYS A 172 13.10 14.98 -18.14
CA CYS A 172 13.44 14.23 -19.35
C CYS A 172 13.25 15.06 -20.62
N GLY A 173 12.15 15.81 -20.72
CA GLY A 173 11.91 16.73 -21.85
C GLY A 173 12.99 17.82 -21.95
N PHE A 174 13.33 18.44 -20.81
CA PHE A 174 14.41 19.43 -20.76
C PHE A 174 15.77 18.84 -21.17
N LEU A 175 16.12 17.65 -20.67
CA LEU A 175 17.38 17.00 -21.01
C LEU A 175 17.47 16.62 -22.49
N LEU A 176 16.38 16.15 -23.11
CA LEU A 176 16.35 15.87 -24.55
C LEU A 176 16.59 17.14 -25.38
N LEU A 177 15.94 18.24 -25.01
CA LEU A 177 16.11 19.53 -25.67
C LEU A 177 17.52 20.09 -25.47
N LEU A 178 18.06 20.02 -24.25
CA LEU A 178 19.42 20.47 -23.96
C LEU A 178 20.46 19.63 -24.72
N THR A 179 20.27 18.31 -24.78
CA THR A 179 21.13 17.40 -25.53
C THR A 179 21.14 17.75 -27.02
N TYR A 180 19.99 18.15 -27.58
CA TYR A 180 19.90 18.62 -28.96
C TYR A 180 20.73 19.90 -29.20
N PHE A 181 20.64 20.90 -28.32
CA PHE A 181 21.46 22.12 -28.44
C PHE A 181 22.96 21.82 -28.28
N VAL A 182 23.34 21.01 -27.31
CA VAL A 182 24.73 20.59 -27.09
C VAL A 182 25.27 19.84 -28.31
N TYR A 183 24.45 18.99 -28.95
CA TYR A 183 24.82 18.30 -30.18
C TYR A 183 25.10 19.26 -31.33
N LEU A 184 24.26 20.29 -31.52
CA LEU A 184 24.49 21.33 -32.53
C LEU A 184 25.78 22.12 -32.26
N LEU A 185 26.04 22.48 -30.99
CA LEU A 185 27.28 23.14 -30.58
C LEU A 185 28.52 22.28 -30.85
N LYS A 186 28.48 21.00 -30.47
CA LYS A 186 29.56 20.04 -30.77
C LYS A 186 29.84 20.00 -32.27
N LYS A 187 28.80 19.86 -33.10
CA LYS A 187 28.93 19.80 -34.56
C LYS A 187 29.58 21.06 -35.13
N LYS A 188 29.20 22.24 -34.63
CA LYS A 188 29.75 23.53 -35.10
C LYS A 188 31.21 23.73 -34.67
N ILE A 189 31.56 23.39 -33.43
CA ILE A 189 32.94 23.54 -32.93
C ILE A 189 33.87 22.57 -33.67
N TRP A 190 33.50 21.30 -33.79
CA TRP A 190 34.36 20.29 -34.42
C TRP A 190 34.47 20.45 -35.94
N GLY A 191 33.42 20.92 -36.61
CA GLY A 191 33.47 21.20 -38.04
C GLY A 191 34.46 22.31 -38.43
N ASN A 192 34.85 23.19 -37.50
CA ASN A 192 35.87 24.21 -37.76
C ASN A 192 37.30 23.67 -37.69
N ILE A 193 37.54 22.65 -36.86
CA ILE A 193 38.87 22.08 -36.64
C ILE A 193 39.30 21.24 -37.85
N GLU A 194 38.37 20.47 -38.43
CA GLU A 194 38.63 19.71 -39.66
C GLU A 194 38.93 20.60 -40.87
N LYS A 195 38.28 21.77 -40.98
CA LYS A 195 38.53 22.71 -42.08
C LYS A 195 39.90 23.39 -41.99
N ILE A 196 40.39 23.68 -40.79
CA ILE A 196 41.69 24.34 -40.60
C ILE A 196 42.85 23.40 -40.95
N ASN A 197 42.74 22.09 -40.66
CA ASN A 197 43.79 21.11 -41.00
C ASN A 197 43.96 20.86 -42.51
N ILE A 198 43.01 21.24 -43.36
CA ILE A 198 43.12 21.08 -44.81
C ILE A 198 43.98 22.19 -45.45
N PHE A 199 44.15 23.34 -44.78
CA PHE A 199 44.93 24.48 -45.30
C PHE A 199 46.39 24.53 -44.81
N HIS A 200 46.88 23.47 -44.14
CA HIS A 200 48.23 23.46 -43.58
C HIS A 200 49.04 22.18 -43.81
N ASN A 201 48.66 21.37 -44.82
CA ASN A 201 49.52 20.28 -45.25
C ASN A 201 50.40 20.74 -46.43
N PRO A 202 51.74 20.80 -46.26
CA PRO A 202 52.69 21.19 -47.31
C PRO A 202 52.80 20.15 -48.44
#